data_AF-A0A1S9M6X9-F1
#
_entry.id   AF-A0A1S9M6X9-F1
#
_cell.length_a   1.000
_cell.length_b   1.000
_cell.length_c   1.000
_cell.angle_alpha   90.00
_cell.angle_beta   90.00
_cell.angle_gamma   90.00
#
_symmetry.space_group_name_H-M   'P 1'
#
loop_
_entity.id
_entity.type
_entity.pdbx_description
1 polymer ?
#
loop_
_entity_poly.entity_id
_entity_poly.type
_entity_poly.pdbx_seq_one_letter_code
_entity_poly.pdbx_strand_id
1 'polypeptide(L)' 'MEEYRAPKLIGKRAPLNCLVLPDQHYRAWRAMQRYNMSFGEYVGALIDRAAGLPNKLDGMHQEALPIDKAG' A
#
# COMPACT_ATOMS: atom_id res chain seq x y z
N MET A 1 -28.27 1.53 -8.53
CA MET A 1 -26.84 1.69 -8.21
C MET A 1 -26.68 3.13 -7.79
N GLU A 2 -26.23 3.40 -6.56
CA GLU A 2 -25.96 4.77 -6.14
C GLU A 2 -24.82 5.35 -6.98
N GLU A 3 -24.96 6.61 -7.39
CA GLU A 3 -23.91 7.33 -8.10
C GLU A 3 -22.76 7.61 -7.12
N TYR A 4 -21.55 7.21 -7.50
CA TYR A 4 -20.36 7.42 -6.68
C TYR A 4 -20.06 8.92 -6.53
N ARG A 5 -19.99 9.38 -5.27
CA ARG A 5 -19.57 10.75 -4.93
C ARG A 5 -18.23 10.70 -4.22
N ALA A 6 -17.17 11.09 -4.92
CA ALA A 6 -15.84 11.12 -4.36
C ALA A 6 -15.75 12.12 -3.18
N PRO A 7 -15.06 11.79 -2.08
CA PRO A 7 -14.80 12.73 -1.01
C PRO A 7 -13.86 13.85 -1.47
N LYS A 8 -13.86 14.98 -0.75
CA LYS A 8 -12.92 16.07 -1.00
C LYS A 8 -11.49 15.58 -0.79
N LEU A 9 -10.61 15.89 -1.75
CA LEU A 9 -9.20 15.54 -1.66
C LEU A 9 -8.48 16.36 -0.60
N ILE A 10 -7.49 15.72 0.03
CA ILE A 10 -6.47 16.35 0.87
C ILE A 10 -5.15 16.24 0.09
N GLY A 11 -4.75 17.34 -0.54
CA GLY A 11 -3.68 17.33 -1.55
C GLY A 11 -4.10 16.47 -2.76
N LYS A 12 -3.34 15.39 -3.04
CA LYS A 12 -3.64 14.43 -4.12
C LYS A 12 -4.35 13.15 -3.65
N ARG A 13 -4.74 13.06 -2.38
CA ARG A 13 -5.30 11.83 -1.78
C ARG A 13 -6.74 12.01 -1.33
N ALA A 14 -7.57 10.99 -1.53
CA ALA A 14 -8.90 10.91 -0.96
C ALA A 14 -8.83 10.30 0.46
N PRO A 15 -9.50 10.88 1.46
CA PRO A 15 -9.57 10.25 2.78
C PRO A 15 -10.40 8.97 2.70
N LEU A 16 -9.92 7.92 3.37
CA LEU A 16 -10.62 6.66 3.54
C LEU A 16 -10.77 6.40 5.04
N ASN A 17 -12.01 6.37 5.53
CA ASN A 17 -12.28 5.99 6.91
C ASN A 17 -12.37 4.46 7.00
N CYS A 18 -11.52 3.83 7.81
CA CYS A 18 -11.52 2.39 7.99
C CYS A 18 -11.36 2.00 9.47
N LEU A 19 -12.25 1.13 9.93
CA LEU A 19 -12.09 0.39 11.18
C LEU A 19 -11.68 -1.04 10.82
N VAL A 20 -10.68 -1.57 11.51
CA VAL A 20 -10.16 -2.92 11.31
C VAL A 20 -10.04 -3.64 12.65
N LEU A 21 -9.98 -4.97 12.61
CA LEU A 21 -9.77 -5.75 13.83
C LEU A 21 -8.38 -5.46 14.43
N PRO A 22 -8.20 -5.59 15.75
CA PRO A 22 -6.91 -5.36 16.41
C PRO A 22 -5.75 -6.15 15.78
N ASP A 23 -5.99 -7.42 15.43
CA ASP A 23 -4.99 -8.28 14.77
C ASP A 23 -4.63 -7.78 13.37
N GLN A 24 -5.62 -7.27 12.62
CA GLN A 24 -5.38 -6.70 11.29
C GLN A 24 -4.56 -5.42 11.39
N HIS A 25 -4.85 -4.58 12.39
CA HIS A 25 -4.06 -3.38 12.68
C HIS A 25 -2.60 -3.74 13.01
N TYR A 26 -2.38 -4.73 13.87
CA TYR A 26 -1.02 -5.18 14.20
C TYR A 26 -0.26 -5.72 12.98
N ARG A 27 -0.92 -6.54 12.14
CA ARG A 27 -0.33 -7.05 10.90
C ARG A 27 0.01 -5.92 9.92
N ALA A 28 -0.87 -4.93 9.77
CA ALA A 28 -0.61 -3.76 8.95
C ALA A 28 0.56 -2.92 9.48
N TRP A 29 0.63 -2.70 10.80
CA TRP A 29 1.76 -2.03 11.44
C TRP A 29 3.09 -2.75 11.16
N ARG A 30 3.13 -4.08 11.29
CA ARG A 30 4.32 -4.90 10.96
C ARG A 30 4.70 -4.79 9.48
N ALA A 31 3.73 -4.83 8.58
CA ALA A 31 3.96 -4.73 7.15
C ALA A 31 4.56 -3.38 6.76
N MET A 32 4.08 -2.28 7.34
CA MET A 32 4.63 -0.94 7.11
C MET A 32 6.11 -0.83 7.47
N GLN A 33 6.55 -1.46 8.58
CA GLN A 33 7.96 -1.50 8.94
C GLN A 33 8.77 -2.29 7.91
N ARG A 34 8.24 -3.42 7.43
CA ARG A 34 8.91 -4.27 6.45
C ARG A 34 9.08 -3.59 5.09
N TYR A 35 8.06 -2.85 4.66
CA TYR A 35 8.00 -2.25 3.32
C TYR A 35 8.35 -0.76 3.29
N ASN A 36 8.66 -0.15 4.45
CA ASN A 36 8.91 1.29 4.60
C ASN A 36 7.78 2.15 3.98
N MET A 37 6.53 1.85 4.36
CA MET A 37 5.33 2.51 3.83
C MET A 37 4.49 3.13 4.95
N SER A 38 3.71 4.15 4.62
CA SER A 38 2.62 4.62 5.48
C SER A 38 1.41 3.67 5.46
N PHE A 39 0.51 3.73 6.45
CA PHE A 39 -0.73 2.92 6.47
C PHE A 39 -1.56 3.15 5.20
N GLY A 40 -1.69 4.40 4.76
CA GLY A 40 -2.44 4.74 3.55
C GLY A 40 -1.82 4.16 2.28
N GLU A 41 -0.49 4.08 2.20
CA GLU A 41 0.18 3.43 1.07
C GLU A 41 0.01 1.91 1.09
N TYR A 42 0.09 1.30 2.28
CA TYR A 42 -0.15 -0.12 2.43
C TYR A 42 -1.58 -0.50 2.01
N VAL A 43 -2.59 0.24 2.49
CA VAL A 43 -3.98 0.02 2.10
C VAL A 43 -4.21 0.26 0.61
N GLY A 44 -3.65 1.34 0.04
CA GLY A 44 -3.73 1.59 -1.40
C GLY A 44 -3.16 0.44 -2.23
N ALA A 45 -1.98 -0.07 -1.84
CA ALA A 45 -1.38 -1.19 -2.54
C ALA A 45 -2.20 -2.49 -2.44
N LEU A 46 -2.87 -2.74 -1.31
CA LEU A 46 -3.78 -3.87 -1.16
C LEU A 46 -5.03 -3.73 -2.03
N ILE A 47 -5.58 -2.51 -2.17
CA ILE A 47 -6.73 -2.22 -3.04
C ILE A 47 -6.34 -2.50 -4.50
N ASP A 48 -5.20 -1.96 -4.95
CA ASP A 48 -4.70 -2.15 -6.31
C ASP A 48 -4.45 -3.65 -6.58
N ARG A 49 -3.80 -4.35 -5.63
CA ARG A 49 -3.57 -5.80 -5.74
C ARG A 49 -4.87 -6.60 -5.87
N ALA A 50 -5.89 -6.27 -5.06
CA ALA A 50 -7.20 -6.94 -5.12
C ALA A 50 -7.93 -6.68 -6.45
N ALA A 51 -7.70 -5.53 -7.07
CA ALA A 51 -8.19 -5.18 -8.40
C ALA A 51 -7.36 -5.77 -9.55
N GLY A 52 -6.28 -6.53 -9.25
CA GLY A 52 -5.36 -7.05 -10.26
C GLY A 52 -4.48 -5.98 -10.92
N LEU A 53 -4.36 -4.81 -10.29
CA LEU A 53 -3.55 -3.70 -10.76
C LEU A 53 -2.11 -3.78 -10.22
N PRO A 54 -1.13 -3.19 -10.93
CA PRO A 54 0.23 -3.02 -10.42
C PRO A 54 0.21 -2.24 -9.10
N ASN A 55 1.00 -2.71 -8.12
CA ASN A 55 1.04 -2.11 -6.79
C ASN A 55 2.45 -2.16 -6.18
N LYS A 56 2.69 -1.35 -5.15
CA LYS A 56 4.00 -1.22 -4.52
C LYS A 56 4.43 -2.48 -3.73
N LEU A 57 3.52 -3.33 -3.28
CA LEU A 57 3.88 -4.53 -2.50
C LEU A 57 4.56 -5.58 -3.36
N ASP A 58 4.06 -5.77 -4.59
CA ASP A 58 4.56 -6.78 -5.50
C ASP A 58 5.80 -6.28 -6.30
N GLY A 59 5.95 -4.96 -6.45
CA GLY A 59 7.13 -4.34 -7.09
C GLY A 59 8.39 -4.28 -6.23
N MET A 60 8.30 -4.41 -4.90
CA MET A 60 9.45 -4.36 -3.99
C MET A 60 10.34 -5.62 -4.01
N HIS A 61 9.98 -6.64 -4.76
CA HIS A 61 10.81 -7.83 -4.97
C HIS A 61 11.88 -7.66 -6.05
N GLN A 62 11.97 -6.51 -6.72
CA GLN A 62 13.01 -6.22 -7.72
C GLN A 62 13.93 -5.11 -7.23
N GLU A 63 14.92 -5.46 -6.40
CA GLU A 63 16.22 -4.78 -6.31
C GLU A 63 17.15 -5.57 -5.39
N ALA A 64 17.51 -6.79 -5.81
CA ALA A 64 18.87 -7.24 -5.49
C ALA A 64 19.79 -6.38 -6.37
N LEU A 65 20.39 -5.34 -5.79
CA LEU A 65 21.44 -4.57 -6.43
C LEU A 65 22.49 -5.55 -6.98
N PRO A 66 22.83 -5.53 -8.28
CA PRO A 66 23.94 -6.32 -8.80
C PRO A 66 25.22 -5.72 -8.22
N ILE A 67 25.68 -6.25 -7.10
CA ILE A 67 26.99 -5.90 -6.55
C ILE A 67 28.03 -6.62 -7.42
N ASP A 68 28.41 -5.91 -8.48
CA ASP A 68 29.71 -5.87 -9.14
C ASP A 68 30.59 -7.13 -9.02
N LYS A 69 30.64 -7.92 -10.11
CA LYS A 69 31.81 -8.75 -10.41
C LYS A 69 32.76 -7.92 -11.29
N ALA A 70 33.50 -7.03 -10.66
CA ALA A 70 34.69 -6.44 -11.25
C ALA A 70 35.79 -6.42 -10.18
N GLY A 71 36.67 -7.41 -10.26
CA GLY A 71 37.84 -7.61 -9.40
C GLY A 71 38.61 -8.83 -9.86
#